data_AF-A0A239LPM8-F1
#
_entry.id   AF-A0A239LPM8-F1
#
_cell.length_a   1.000
_cell.length_b   1.000
_cell.length_c   1.000
_cell.angle_alpha   90.00
_cell.angle_beta   90.00
_cell.angle_gamma   90.00
#
_symmetry.space_group_name_H-M   'P 1'
#
loop_
_entity.id
_entity.type
_entity.pdbx_description
1 polymer ?
#
loop_
_entity_poly.entity_id
_entity_poly.type
_entity_poly.pdbx_seq_one_letter_code
_entity_poly.pdbx_strand_id
1 'polypeptide(L)'
;MTRTEGRLAAYPFVLLSELRDAANEHGYRIGPEEAGGWIFFRSASAPGEIGLAASNASGPFFLSLMLASVVRTIDFQPATPCARGHAGAFLFATLNDLHIGVQAVYRLSVSLPDYPLEKYERAVAGIGQTEGERAEKFRIGQNIFRDALIQYWNGMCPLSGIATPALLRASHMMPWSDCATDAQRLDVHNGLLLSALWDAAFDAGLVSFNDDGNVLFSPHLDLAARYALDGTQVRKIDLRNEQKGYLAYHRRYVWKHV
;
A
#
# COMPACT_ATOMS: atom_id res chain seq x y z
N MET A 1 -15.30 3.29 -22.15
CA MET A 1 -14.02 3.90 -21.71
C MET A 1 -14.20 5.40 -21.66
N THR A 2 -13.92 6.02 -20.51
CA THR A 2 -14.03 7.48 -20.39
C THR A 2 -12.81 8.16 -21.00
N ARG A 3 -13.07 9.25 -21.72
CA ARG A 3 -12.09 9.97 -22.54
C ARG A 3 -11.53 11.19 -21.81
N THR A 4 -10.21 11.29 -21.71
CA THR A 4 -9.54 12.44 -21.08
C THR A 4 -9.38 13.61 -22.07
N GLU A 5 -9.68 13.43 -23.35
CA GLU A 5 -9.57 14.48 -24.38
C GLU A 5 -10.52 15.66 -24.14
N GLY A 6 -11.56 15.48 -23.30
CA GLY A 6 -12.43 16.55 -22.83
C GLY A 6 -11.85 17.41 -21.69
N ARG A 7 -10.60 17.19 -21.28
CA ARG A 7 -9.93 18.01 -20.25
C ARG A 7 -9.68 19.44 -20.74
N LEU A 8 -9.62 20.38 -19.81
CA LEU A 8 -9.31 21.78 -20.09
C LEU A 8 -7.88 21.93 -20.61
N ALA A 9 -7.70 22.84 -21.57
CA ALA A 9 -6.37 23.23 -22.07
C ALA A 9 -5.65 24.18 -21.12
N ALA A 10 -6.41 24.97 -20.35
CA ALA A 10 -5.93 25.90 -19.34
C ALA A 10 -6.94 25.99 -18.19
N TYR A 11 -6.46 26.20 -16.96
CA TYR A 11 -7.28 26.14 -15.76
C TYR A 11 -7.53 27.53 -15.17
N PRO A 12 -8.78 27.88 -14.80
CA PRO A 12 -9.05 29.04 -13.97
C PRO A 12 -8.30 28.96 -12.64
N PHE A 13 -7.89 30.11 -12.10
CA PHE A 13 -7.06 30.18 -10.88
C PHE A 13 -7.60 29.35 -9.72
N VAL A 14 -8.91 29.42 -9.45
CA VAL A 14 -9.56 28.68 -8.35
C VAL A 14 -9.39 27.18 -8.56
N LEU A 15 -9.77 26.66 -9.74
CA LEU A 15 -9.67 25.23 -10.05
C LEU A 15 -8.20 24.74 -10.04
N LEU A 16 -7.27 25.56 -10.51
CA LEU A 16 -5.84 25.24 -10.43
C LEU A 16 -5.38 25.13 -8.98
N SER A 17 -5.86 26.01 -8.09
CA SER A 17 -5.57 25.93 -6.65
C SER A 17 -6.08 24.61 -6.06
N GLU A 18 -7.35 24.27 -6.30
CA GLU A 18 -7.96 23.03 -5.81
C GLU A 18 -7.20 21.77 -6.28
N LEU A 19 -6.77 21.73 -7.54
CA LEU A 19 -5.96 20.63 -8.06
C LEU A 19 -4.57 20.57 -7.43
N ARG A 20 -3.96 21.72 -7.13
CA ARG A 20 -2.69 21.76 -6.40
C ARG A 20 -2.86 21.28 -4.97
N ASP A 21 -3.95 21.62 -4.31
CA ASP A 21 -4.24 21.18 -2.94
C ASP A 21 -4.45 19.66 -2.89
N ALA A 22 -5.20 19.11 -3.87
CA ALA A 22 -5.35 17.66 -4.06
C ALA A 22 -4.01 16.91 -4.20
N ALA A 23 -2.98 17.52 -4.78
CA ALA A 23 -1.64 16.94 -4.86
C ALA A 23 -0.82 17.17 -3.57
N ASN A 24 -0.78 18.42 -3.10
CA ASN A 24 0.14 18.89 -2.05
C ASN A 24 -0.18 18.30 -0.67
N GLU A 25 -1.46 18.17 -0.34
CA GLU A 25 -1.93 17.60 0.93
C GLU A 25 -1.49 16.14 1.09
N HIS A 26 -1.32 15.43 -0.03
CA HIS A 26 -1.00 14.00 -0.07
C HIS A 26 0.44 13.72 -0.53
N GLY A 27 1.35 14.71 -0.42
CA GLY A 27 2.80 14.50 -0.54
C GLY A 27 3.42 14.80 -1.90
N TYR A 28 2.63 15.22 -2.90
CA TYR A 28 3.13 15.62 -4.22
C TYR A 28 3.30 17.14 -4.31
N ARG A 29 4.42 17.65 -3.77
CA ARG A 29 4.67 19.09 -3.54
C ARG A 29 5.66 19.74 -4.49
N ILE A 30 6.18 19.00 -5.48
CA ILE A 30 7.17 19.50 -6.45
C ILE A 30 6.47 19.74 -7.79
N GLY A 31 6.59 20.95 -8.34
CA GLY A 31 5.87 21.43 -9.53
C GLY A 31 5.04 22.69 -9.22
N PRO A 32 3.97 23.01 -9.99
CA PRO A 32 3.49 22.26 -11.16
C PRO A 32 4.18 22.66 -12.46
N GLU A 33 4.38 21.67 -13.33
CA GLU A 33 4.61 21.88 -14.77
C GLU A 33 3.29 21.60 -15.50
N GLU A 34 2.98 22.33 -16.57
CA GLU A 34 1.74 22.16 -17.32
C GLU A 34 2.02 21.81 -18.79
N ALA A 35 1.40 20.73 -19.29
CA ALA A 35 1.48 20.38 -20.70
C ALA A 35 0.27 19.59 -21.19
N GLY A 36 -0.31 20.03 -22.32
CA GLY A 36 -1.41 19.31 -22.98
C GLY A 36 -2.65 19.11 -22.10
N GLY A 37 -2.96 20.08 -21.23
CA GLY A 37 -4.09 20.05 -20.29
C GLY A 37 -3.85 19.25 -19.01
N TRP A 38 -2.64 18.73 -18.80
CA TRP A 38 -2.22 18.06 -17.57
C TRP A 38 -1.38 18.98 -16.70
N ILE A 39 -1.56 18.86 -15.38
CA ILE A 39 -0.78 19.54 -14.36
C ILE A 39 0.03 18.48 -13.61
N PHE A 40 1.36 18.55 -13.72
CA PHE A 40 2.26 17.50 -13.25
C PHE A 40 2.82 17.82 -11.87
N PHE A 41 2.86 16.79 -11.01
CA PHE A 41 3.39 16.88 -9.66
C PHE A 41 4.29 15.70 -9.32
N ARG A 42 5.36 15.98 -8.57
CA ARG A 42 6.31 15.00 -8.06
C ARG A 42 6.41 15.07 -6.54
N SER A 43 6.98 14.03 -5.94
CA SER A 43 7.23 13.94 -4.50
C SER A 43 8.72 13.76 -4.22
N ALA A 44 9.19 14.29 -3.09
CA ALA A 44 10.53 13.99 -2.57
C ALA A 44 10.58 12.63 -1.85
N SER A 45 9.43 12.10 -1.44
CA SER A 45 9.30 10.92 -0.58
C SER A 45 8.55 9.76 -1.23
N ALA A 46 7.97 9.98 -2.42
CA ALA A 46 7.37 8.95 -3.25
C ALA A 46 8.00 8.95 -4.65
N PRO A 47 8.26 7.76 -5.24
CA PRO A 47 8.64 7.66 -6.63
C PRO A 47 7.45 8.02 -7.51
N GLY A 48 7.72 8.37 -8.77
CA GLY A 48 6.68 8.62 -9.76
C GLY A 48 6.21 10.07 -9.85
N GLU A 49 5.93 10.49 -11.08
CA GLU A 49 5.14 11.67 -11.35
C GLU A 49 3.65 11.31 -11.45
N ILE A 50 2.80 12.23 -11.00
CA ILE A 50 1.37 12.19 -11.24
C ILE A 50 0.95 13.39 -12.10
N GLY A 51 -0.09 13.22 -12.89
CA GLY A 51 -0.72 14.28 -13.68
C GLY A 51 -2.17 14.44 -13.27
N LEU A 52 -2.58 15.66 -12.92
CA LEU A 52 -3.97 16.00 -12.63
C LEU A 52 -4.59 16.76 -13.79
N ALA A 53 -5.89 16.53 -14.03
CA ALA A 53 -6.66 17.29 -14.99
C ALA A 53 -8.15 17.33 -14.62
N ALA A 54 -8.91 18.23 -15.23
CA ALA A 54 -10.37 18.28 -15.09
C ALA A 54 -11.01 18.68 -16.43
N SER A 55 -12.24 18.24 -16.69
CA SER A 55 -13.00 18.66 -17.88
C SER A 55 -13.71 20.01 -17.73
N ASN A 56 -14.03 20.42 -16.51
CA ASN A 56 -14.59 21.73 -16.18
C ASN A 56 -14.44 21.99 -14.66
N ALA A 57 -15.00 23.11 -14.17
CA ALA A 57 -14.92 23.54 -12.77
C ALA A 57 -15.47 22.53 -11.74
N SER A 58 -16.37 21.63 -12.14
CA SER A 58 -16.99 20.63 -11.26
C SER A 58 -16.61 19.19 -11.62
N GLY A 59 -15.68 19.01 -12.57
CA GLY A 59 -15.22 17.70 -13.02
C GLY A 59 -15.98 17.14 -14.25
N PRO A 60 -15.84 15.83 -14.54
CA PRO A 60 -14.98 14.88 -13.86
C PRO A 60 -13.51 15.30 -13.85
N PHE A 61 -12.81 14.78 -12.85
CA PHE A 61 -11.38 14.94 -12.64
C PHE A 61 -10.64 13.70 -13.13
N PHE A 62 -9.37 13.87 -13.47
CA PHE A 62 -8.51 12.83 -13.97
C PHE A 62 -7.19 12.81 -13.22
N LEU A 63 -6.70 11.60 -12.93
CA LEU A 63 -5.39 11.34 -12.37
C LEU A 63 -4.64 10.40 -13.30
N SER A 64 -3.52 10.85 -13.83
CA SER A 64 -2.62 10.06 -14.65
C SER A 64 -1.37 9.68 -13.87
N LEU A 65 -0.88 8.45 -14.05
CA LEU A 65 0.17 7.88 -13.21
C LEU A 65 1.34 7.36 -14.03
N MET A 66 2.55 7.74 -13.64
CA MET A 66 3.80 7.23 -14.24
C MET A 66 4.08 5.77 -13.85
N LEU A 67 3.84 5.40 -12.60
CA LEU A 67 4.22 4.08 -12.07
C LEU A 67 3.24 2.99 -12.51
N ALA A 68 3.72 2.09 -13.38
CA ALA A 68 2.94 0.96 -13.87
C ALA A 68 2.55 -0.03 -12.77
N SER A 69 3.37 -0.18 -11.72
CA SER A 69 3.04 -1.01 -10.55
C SER A 69 1.77 -0.51 -9.87
N VAL A 70 1.70 0.79 -9.57
CA VAL A 70 0.50 1.42 -8.96
C VAL A 70 -0.71 1.30 -9.88
N VAL A 71 -0.56 1.52 -11.19
CA VAL A 71 -1.65 1.38 -12.18
C VAL A 71 -2.25 -0.03 -12.18
N ARG A 72 -1.45 -1.08 -12.02
CA ARG A 72 -1.94 -2.48 -11.94
C ARG A 72 -2.61 -2.80 -10.59
N THR A 73 -2.33 -2.02 -9.55
CA THR A 73 -2.79 -2.27 -8.19
C THR A 73 -4.11 -1.57 -7.88
N ILE A 74 -4.31 -0.35 -8.37
CA ILE A 74 -5.54 0.41 -8.09
C ILE A 74 -6.74 -0.09 -8.91
N ASP A 75 -7.93 -0.01 -8.31
CA ASP A 75 -9.20 -0.44 -8.90
C ASP A 75 -10.15 0.75 -9.16
N PHE A 76 -9.58 1.87 -9.59
CA PHE A 76 -10.35 3.05 -9.97
C PHE A 76 -10.85 2.95 -11.41
N GLN A 77 -11.89 3.71 -11.76
CA GLN A 77 -12.43 3.74 -13.12
C GLN A 77 -11.36 4.22 -14.13
N PRO A 78 -10.95 3.39 -15.11
CA PRO A 78 -9.92 3.79 -16.07
C PRO A 78 -10.36 4.91 -17.02
N ALA A 79 -9.42 5.77 -17.39
CA ALA A 79 -9.58 6.83 -18.38
C ALA A 79 -8.43 6.81 -19.39
N THR A 80 -8.68 7.25 -20.63
CA THR A 80 -7.71 7.25 -21.72
C THR A 80 -7.84 8.49 -22.60
N PRO A 81 -6.75 9.01 -23.20
CA PRO A 81 -5.35 8.64 -22.97
C PRO A 81 -4.83 9.15 -21.61
N CYS A 82 -3.80 8.50 -21.08
CA CYS A 82 -3.00 9.06 -20.01
C CYS A 82 -2.09 10.19 -20.51
N ALA A 83 -1.43 10.89 -19.60
CA ALA A 83 -0.38 11.83 -19.95
C ALA A 83 0.77 11.12 -20.69
N ARG A 84 1.51 11.87 -21.50
CA ARG A 84 2.64 11.29 -22.26
C ARG A 84 3.68 10.73 -21.28
N GLY A 85 4.10 9.48 -21.50
CA GLY A 85 5.06 8.79 -20.64
C GLY A 85 4.46 8.15 -19.39
N HIS A 86 3.16 8.35 -19.13
CA HIS A 86 2.46 7.70 -18.03
C HIS A 86 1.93 6.31 -18.44
N ALA A 87 1.82 5.41 -17.47
CA ALA A 87 1.36 4.04 -17.67
C ALA A 87 -0.18 3.92 -17.68
N GLY A 88 -0.90 4.87 -17.10
CA GLY A 88 -2.36 4.83 -17.02
C GLY A 88 -3.00 6.13 -16.54
N ALA A 89 -4.33 6.20 -16.63
CA ALA A 89 -5.12 7.30 -16.06
C ALA A 89 -6.48 6.81 -15.57
N PHE A 90 -7.07 7.58 -14.65
CA PHE A 90 -8.28 7.23 -13.92
C PHE A 90 -9.20 8.43 -13.82
N LEU A 91 -10.51 8.17 -13.75
CA LEU A 91 -11.56 9.16 -13.60
C LEU A 91 -12.05 9.23 -12.16
N PHE A 92 -12.33 10.45 -11.71
CA PHE A 92 -12.95 10.76 -10.44
C PHE A 92 -14.14 11.69 -10.68
N ALA A 93 -15.31 11.35 -10.13
CA ALA A 93 -16.52 12.12 -10.35
C ALA A 93 -16.46 13.47 -9.62
N THR A 94 -15.89 13.49 -8.41
CA THR A 94 -15.80 14.67 -7.56
C THR A 94 -14.35 14.99 -7.17
N LEU A 95 -14.12 16.21 -6.70
CA LEU A 95 -12.81 16.62 -6.18
C LEU A 95 -12.44 15.81 -4.93
N ASN A 96 -13.40 15.51 -4.06
CA ASN A 96 -13.15 14.68 -2.88
C ASN A 96 -12.67 13.27 -3.27
N ASP A 97 -13.30 12.65 -4.28
CA ASP A 97 -12.85 11.35 -4.78
C ASP A 97 -11.43 11.44 -5.35
N LEU A 98 -11.08 12.56 -5.99
CA LEU A 98 -9.73 12.82 -6.47
C LEU A 98 -8.73 12.86 -5.30
N HIS A 99 -9.02 13.59 -4.21
CA HIS A 99 -8.14 13.60 -3.02
C HIS A 99 -7.92 12.18 -2.47
N ILE A 100 -8.99 11.38 -2.36
CA ILE A 100 -8.90 9.96 -1.94
C ILE A 100 -8.01 9.16 -2.91
N GLY A 101 -8.17 9.39 -4.21
CA GLY A 101 -7.37 8.78 -5.27
C GLY A 101 -5.89 9.12 -5.18
N VAL A 102 -5.55 10.41 -5.01
CA VAL A 102 -4.15 10.86 -4.86
C VAL A 102 -3.54 10.28 -3.59
N GLN A 103 -4.26 10.30 -2.47
CA GLN A 103 -3.79 9.68 -1.23
C GLN A 103 -3.49 8.19 -1.41
N ALA A 104 -4.40 7.45 -2.03
CA ALA A 104 -4.20 6.01 -2.30
C ALA A 104 -2.98 5.76 -3.19
N VAL A 105 -2.80 6.57 -4.23
CA VAL A 105 -1.63 6.49 -5.12
C VAL A 105 -0.34 6.79 -4.38
N TYR A 106 -0.30 7.82 -3.53
CA TYR A 106 0.88 8.10 -2.69
C TYR A 106 1.23 6.90 -1.82
N ARG A 107 0.25 6.37 -1.05
CA ARG A 107 0.45 5.21 -0.17
C ARG A 107 1.01 4.00 -0.92
N LEU A 108 0.47 3.69 -2.09
CA LEU A 108 0.94 2.57 -2.91
C LEU A 108 2.33 2.82 -3.50
N SER A 109 2.61 4.04 -3.94
CA SER A 109 3.92 4.41 -4.53
C SER A 109 5.07 4.22 -3.53
N VAL A 110 4.81 4.38 -2.23
CA VAL A 110 5.82 4.20 -1.16
C VAL A 110 5.79 2.83 -0.48
N SER A 111 4.88 1.93 -0.88
CA SER A 111 4.73 0.62 -0.23
C SER A 111 4.88 -0.57 -1.16
N LEU A 112 4.59 -0.45 -2.45
CA LEU A 112 4.70 -1.57 -3.38
C LEU A 112 6.15 -2.09 -3.46
N PRO A 113 6.36 -3.41 -3.68
CA PRO A 113 7.59 -4.12 -3.34
C PRO A 113 8.91 -3.52 -3.86
N ASP A 114 8.89 -2.91 -5.04
CA ASP A 114 10.09 -2.31 -5.64
C ASP A 114 10.69 -1.21 -4.73
N TYR A 115 9.86 -0.36 -4.13
CA TYR A 115 10.35 0.80 -3.38
C TYR A 115 10.95 0.46 -2.00
N PRO A 116 10.33 -0.38 -1.15
CA PRO A 116 10.94 -0.84 0.10
C PRO A 116 12.28 -1.55 -0.12
N LEU A 117 12.39 -2.37 -1.19
CA LEU A 117 13.63 -3.06 -1.53
C LEU A 117 14.74 -2.07 -1.91
N GLU A 118 14.48 -1.14 -2.84
CA GLU A 118 15.45 -0.11 -3.22
C GLU A 118 15.88 0.76 -2.02
N LYS A 119 14.92 1.11 -1.15
CA LYS A 119 15.20 1.89 0.08
C LYS A 119 16.12 1.12 1.01
N TYR A 120 15.89 -0.19 1.17
CA TYR A 120 16.73 -1.05 1.99
C TYR A 120 18.13 -1.20 1.41
N GLU A 121 18.26 -1.52 0.12
CA GLU A 121 19.55 -1.68 -0.55
C GLU A 121 20.41 -0.43 -0.42
N ARG A 122 19.80 0.76 -0.56
CA ARG A 122 20.49 2.03 -0.33
C ARG A 122 20.88 2.23 1.13
N ALA A 123 20.02 1.88 2.08
CA ALA A 123 20.28 2.06 3.51
C ALA A 123 21.38 1.13 4.03
N VAL A 124 21.54 -0.05 3.45
CA VAL A 124 22.56 -1.03 3.85
C VAL A 124 23.82 -0.99 2.99
N ALA A 125 23.86 -0.11 1.98
CA ALA A 125 25.02 0.09 1.13
C ALA A 125 26.22 0.50 1.98
N GLY A 126 27.28 -0.31 1.96
CA GLY A 126 28.50 -0.08 2.74
C GLY A 126 28.50 -0.70 4.14
N ILE A 127 27.40 -1.31 4.59
CA ILE A 127 27.39 -2.11 5.82
C ILE A 127 28.01 -3.49 5.51
N GLY A 128 28.98 -3.93 6.30
CA GLY A 128 29.70 -5.19 6.13
C GLY A 128 28.90 -6.45 6.47
N GLN A 129 29.58 -7.49 6.93
CA GLN A 129 29.03 -8.85 7.11
C GLN A 129 29.27 -9.46 8.50
N THR A 130 29.82 -8.69 9.44
CA THR A 130 29.98 -9.12 10.83
C THR A 130 28.61 -9.36 11.49
N GLU A 131 28.59 -10.04 12.63
CA GLU A 131 27.34 -10.36 13.33
C GLU A 131 26.58 -9.09 13.76
N GLY A 132 27.31 -8.07 14.24
CA GLY A 132 26.71 -6.77 14.58
C GLY A 132 26.08 -6.08 13.38
N GLU A 133 26.76 -6.10 12.24
CA GLU A 133 26.26 -5.54 10.98
C GLU A 133 25.04 -6.29 10.43
N ARG A 134 24.99 -7.62 10.62
CA ARG A 134 23.81 -8.42 10.26
C ARG A 134 22.60 -8.07 11.11
N ALA A 135 22.79 -7.88 12.42
CA ALA A 135 21.73 -7.44 13.31
C ALA A 135 21.23 -6.03 12.96
N GLU A 136 22.15 -5.14 12.54
CA GLU A 136 21.79 -3.81 12.05
C GLU A 136 20.96 -3.88 10.76
N LYS A 137 21.40 -4.65 9.75
CA LYS A 137 20.65 -4.87 8.51
C LYS A 137 19.25 -5.43 8.79
N PHE A 138 19.15 -6.41 9.68
CA PHE A 138 17.86 -6.97 10.11
C PHE A 138 16.93 -5.88 10.66
N ARG A 139 17.42 -5.04 11.58
CA ARG A 139 16.62 -3.95 12.16
C ARG A 139 16.18 -2.92 11.11
N ILE A 140 17.08 -2.56 10.18
CA ILE A 140 16.76 -1.64 9.08
C ILE A 140 15.64 -2.21 8.21
N GLY A 141 15.78 -3.48 7.80
CA GLY A 141 14.80 -4.16 6.95
C GLY A 141 13.43 -4.30 7.62
N GLN A 142 13.40 -4.69 8.90
CA GLN A 142 12.16 -4.77 9.69
C GLN A 142 11.44 -3.42 9.79
N ASN A 143 12.18 -2.32 10.02
CA ASN A 143 11.59 -0.98 10.07
C ASN A 143 11.02 -0.56 8.71
N ILE A 144 11.76 -0.79 7.62
CA ILE A 144 11.31 -0.45 6.27
C ILE A 144 10.05 -1.24 5.90
N PHE A 145 10.04 -2.54 6.16
CA PHE A 145 8.88 -3.40 5.93
C PHE A 145 7.66 -2.95 6.74
N ARG A 146 7.86 -2.60 8.01
CA ARG A 146 6.80 -2.07 8.87
C ARG A 146 6.21 -0.79 8.31
N ASP A 147 7.04 0.18 7.93
CA ASP A 147 6.59 1.45 7.36
C ASP A 147 5.80 1.20 6.06
N ALA A 148 6.29 0.29 5.20
CA ALA A 148 5.63 -0.06 3.96
C ALA A 148 4.25 -0.70 4.20
N LEU A 149 4.12 -1.61 5.18
CA LEU A 149 2.83 -2.20 5.53
C LEU A 149 1.86 -1.20 6.14
N ILE A 150 2.33 -0.25 6.96
CA ILE A 150 1.50 0.84 7.46
C ILE A 150 0.88 1.62 6.28
N GLN A 151 1.67 1.90 5.24
CA GLN A 151 1.16 2.61 4.06
C GLN A 151 0.22 1.72 3.22
N TYR A 152 0.61 0.48 2.96
CA TYR A 152 -0.18 -0.47 2.16
C TYR A 152 -1.58 -0.72 2.75
N TRP A 153 -1.66 -0.94 4.06
CA TRP A 153 -2.92 -1.20 4.78
C TRP A 153 -3.62 0.07 5.29
N ASN A 154 -3.25 1.25 4.77
CA ASN A 154 -3.86 2.53 5.15
C ASN A 154 -3.86 2.78 6.68
N GLY A 155 -2.78 2.40 7.35
CA GLY A 155 -2.54 2.65 8.77
C GLY A 155 -3.47 1.90 9.72
N MET A 156 -4.12 0.82 9.27
CA MET A 156 -5.16 0.15 10.03
C MET A 156 -5.05 -1.36 9.95
N CYS A 157 -5.33 -2.05 11.06
CA CYS A 157 -5.52 -3.48 11.05
C CYS A 157 -6.79 -3.83 10.23
N PRO A 158 -6.70 -4.65 9.16
CA PRO A 158 -7.85 -4.94 8.31
C PRO A 158 -8.92 -5.78 9.03
N LEU A 159 -8.55 -6.48 10.09
CA LEU A 159 -9.45 -7.35 10.87
C LEU A 159 -10.23 -6.58 11.93
N SER A 160 -9.54 -5.78 12.74
CA SER A 160 -10.12 -5.11 13.91
C SER A 160 -10.45 -3.64 13.67
N GLY A 161 -9.94 -3.03 12.60
CA GLY A 161 -10.09 -1.60 12.33
C GLY A 161 -9.26 -0.69 13.26
N ILE A 162 -8.42 -1.25 14.13
CA ILE A 162 -7.53 -0.46 14.99
C ILE A 162 -6.54 0.31 14.12
N ALA A 163 -6.44 1.62 14.33
CA ALA A 163 -5.51 2.51 13.63
C ALA A 163 -4.44 3.14 14.54
N THR A 164 -4.44 2.81 15.84
CA THR A 164 -3.46 3.35 16.80
C THR A 164 -2.07 2.75 16.52
N PRO A 165 -1.06 3.53 16.05
CA PRO A 165 0.19 2.98 15.55
C PRO A 165 0.97 2.12 16.55
N ALA A 166 0.91 2.48 17.84
CA ALA A 166 1.57 1.72 18.91
C ALA A 166 1.02 0.28 19.06
N LEU A 167 -0.22 0.06 18.67
CA LEU A 167 -0.91 -1.24 18.73
C LEU A 167 -0.77 -2.05 17.45
N LEU A 168 -0.17 -1.50 16.39
CA LEU A 168 -0.01 -2.18 15.11
C LEU A 168 1.33 -2.91 15.03
N ARG A 169 1.34 -4.04 14.35
CA ARG A 169 2.47 -4.94 14.13
C ARG A 169 2.50 -5.36 12.67
N ALA A 170 3.71 -5.50 12.15
CA ALA A 170 3.99 -5.88 10.79
C ALA A 170 4.35 -7.38 10.82
N SER A 171 3.38 -8.23 10.50
CA SER A 171 3.55 -9.67 10.58
C SER A 171 3.83 -10.25 9.19
N HIS A 172 4.84 -11.11 9.10
CA HIS A 172 5.17 -11.85 7.88
C HIS A 172 4.34 -13.12 7.78
N MET A 173 3.79 -13.39 6.60
CA MET A 173 3.08 -14.65 6.33
C MET A 173 4.06 -15.81 6.13
N MET A 174 5.13 -15.59 5.35
CA MET A 174 6.33 -16.43 5.35
C MET A 174 7.38 -15.76 6.25
N PRO A 175 7.79 -16.40 7.36
CA PRO A 175 8.70 -15.81 8.33
C PRO A 175 10.01 -15.29 7.69
N TRP A 176 10.57 -14.24 8.28
CA TRP A 176 11.81 -13.61 7.80
C TRP A 176 12.96 -14.60 7.62
N SER A 177 13.09 -15.58 8.53
CA SER A 177 14.11 -16.63 8.51
C SER A 177 13.99 -17.56 7.31
N ASP A 178 12.78 -17.72 6.80
CA ASP A 178 12.44 -18.69 5.75
C ASP A 178 12.45 -18.05 4.36
N CYS A 179 12.47 -16.71 4.30
CA CYS A 179 12.64 -15.96 3.07
C CYS A 179 14.05 -16.15 2.51
N ALA A 180 14.13 -16.56 1.24
CA ALA A 180 15.39 -16.81 0.54
C ALA A 180 16.09 -15.52 0.07
N THR A 181 15.33 -14.42 -0.08
CA THR A 181 15.83 -13.15 -0.63
C THR A 181 15.33 -11.96 0.17
N ASP A 182 16.05 -10.84 0.12
CA ASP A 182 15.60 -9.57 0.71
C ASP A 182 14.34 -9.02 0.00
N ALA A 183 14.16 -9.33 -1.28
CA ALA A 183 12.93 -9.05 -2.01
C ALA A 183 11.71 -9.68 -1.31
N GLN A 184 11.76 -10.97 -0.93
CA GLN A 184 10.67 -11.63 -0.19
C GLN A 184 10.47 -11.08 1.23
N ARG A 185 11.56 -10.65 1.89
CA ARG A 185 11.52 -10.06 3.25
C ARG A 185 10.85 -8.69 3.27
N LEU A 186 11.00 -7.93 2.19
CA LEU A 186 10.50 -6.56 2.05
C LEU A 186 9.25 -6.45 1.18
N ASP A 187 8.80 -7.56 0.60
CA ASP A 187 7.57 -7.65 -0.18
C ASP A 187 6.35 -7.42 0.72
N VAL A 188 5.65 -6.31 0.53
CA VAL A 188 4.40 -6.02 1.26
C VAL A 188 3.32 -7.06 1.05
N HIS A 189 3.36 -7.82 -0.05
CA HIS A 189 2.47 -8.96 -0.26
C HIS A 189 2.83 -10.18 0.57
N ASN A 190 4.00 -10.20 1.23
CA ASN A 190 4.34 -11.17 2.28
C ASN A 190 3.90 -10.70 3.68
N GLY A 191 3.17 -9.59 3.79
CA GLY A 191 2.87 -8.96 5.07
C GLY A 191 1.41 -8.64 5.34
N LEU A 192 1.04 -8.71 6.61
CA LEU A 192 -0.21 -8.20 7.16
C LEU A 192 0.09 -7.15 8.23
N LEU A 193 -0.63 -6.02 8.22
CA LEU A 193 -0.61 -5.07 9.32
C LEU A 193 -1.68 -5.48 10.33
N LEU A 194 -1.28 -6.07 11.45
CA LEU A 194 -2.18 -6.64 12.45
C LEU A 194 -2.14 -5.82 13.73
N SER A 195 -3.23 -5.82 14.51
CA SER A 195 -3.16 -5.36 15.89
C SER A 195 -2.44 -6.38 16.76
N ALA A 196 -1.80 -5.96 17.85
CA ALA A 196 -0.93 -6.79 18.69
C ALA A 196 -1.48 -8.18 19.07
N LEU A 197 -2.78 -8.30 19.39
CA LEU A 197 -3.39 -9.60 19.71
C LEU A 197 -3.51 -10.51 18.47
N TRP A 198 -3.91 -9.94 17.33
CA TRP A 198 -4.01 -10.65 16.06
C TRP A 198 -2.64 -11.10 15.54
N ASP A 199 -1.64 -10.23 15.66
CA ASP A 199 -0.23 -10.51 15.37
C ASP A 199 0.29 -11.70 16.18
N ALA A 200 0.17 -11.63 17.50
CA ALA A 200 0.61 -12.71 18.39
C ALA A 200 -0.09 -14.05 18.08
N ALA A 201 -1.38 -14.03 17.77
CA ALA A 201 -2.12 -15.23 17.40
C ALA A 201 -1.67 -15.80 16.04
N PHE A 202 -1.40 -14.94 15.07
CA PHE A 202 -0.98 -15.33 13.72
C PHE A 202 0.43 -15.92 13.76
N ASP A 203 1.39 -15.20 14.33
CA ASP A 203 2.79 -15.64 14.48
C ASP A 203 2.91 -16.95 15.28
N ALA A 204 2.05 -17.17 16.28
CA ALA A 204 2.01 -18.40 17.06
C ALA A 204 1.32 -19.58 16.33
N GLY A 205 0.81 -19.36 15.12
CA GLY A 205 0.08 -20.35 14.33
C GLY A 205 -1.31 -20.67 14.88
N LEU A 206 -1.88 -19.82 15.74
CA LEU A 206 -3.20 -20.02 16.34
C LEU A 206 -4.33 -19.48 15.43
N VAL A 207 -4.00 -18.59 14.50
CA VAL A 207 -4.91 -18.17 13.42
C VAL A 207 -4.19 -18.18 12.07
N SER A 208 -4.96 -18.32 11.00
CA SER A 208 -4.52 -18.08 9.63
C SER A 208 -5.69 -17.58 8.79
N PHE A 209 -5.53 -17.52 7.47
CA PHE A 209 -6.59 -17.06 6.55
C PHE A 209 -6.69 -17.99 5.35
N ASN A 210 -7.91 -18.26 4.88
CA ASN A 210 -8.13 -18.96 3.61
C ASN A 210 -7.87 -18.00 2.42
N ASP A 211 -7.94 -18.51 1.19
CA ASP A 211 -7.66 -17.69 -0.01
C ASP A 211 -8.73 -16.63 -0.32
N ASP A 212 -9.88 -16.72 0.35
CA ASP A 212 -10.90 -15.67 0.34
C ASP A 212 -10.59 -14.59 1.40
N GLY A 213 -9.68 -14.82 2.34
CA GLY A 213 -9.38 -13.89 3.44
C GLY A 213 -10.27 -14.07 4.67
N ASN A 214 -11.01 -15.19 4.76
CA ASN A 214 -11.72 -15.57 5.97
C ASN A 214 -10.75 -16.15 7.01
N VAL A 215 -10.99 -15.86 8.28
CA VAL A 215 -10.15 -16.33 9.38
C VAL A 215 -10.32 -17.83 9.61
N LEU A 216 -9.19 -18.50 9.82
CA LEU A 216 -9.08 -19.90 10.21
C LEU A 216 -8.53 -19.97 11.63
N PHE A 217 -9.36 -20.37 12.58
CA PHE A 217 -8.93 -20.54 13.97
C PHE A 217 -8.35 -21.95 14.18
N SER A 218 -7.21 -22.02 14.85
CA SER A 218 -6.62 -23.29 15.32
C SER A 218 -7.50 -23.94 16.40
N PRO A 219 -7.60 -25.28 16.45
CA PRO A 219 -8.21 -25.97 17.58
C PRO A 219 -7.48 -25.76 18.92
N HIS A 220 -6.21 -25.30 18.88
CA HIS A 220 -5.41 -25.01 20.07
C HIS A 220 -5.66 -23.62 20.66
N LEU A 221 -6.50 -22.80 20.01
CA LEU A 221 -6.87 -21.49 20.52
C LEU A 221 -8.00 -21.65 21.55
N ASP A 222 -7.73 -21.26 22.80
CA ASP A 222 -8.74 -21.31 23.84
C ASP A 222 -9.92 -20.35 23.55
N LEU A 223 -11.04 -20.62 24.21
CA LEU A 223 -12.28 -19.89 23.98
C LEU A 223 -12.18 -18.41 24.36
N ALA A 224 -11.42 -18.06 25.40
CA ALA A 224 -11.28 -16.68 25.85
C ALA A 224 -10.47 -15.85 24.84
N ALA A 225 -9.38 -16.41 24.32
CA ALA A 225 -8.58 -15.80 23.27
C ALA A 225 -9.39 -15.67 21.97
N ARG A 226 -10.19 -16.69 21.63
CA ARG A 226 -11.11 -16.61 20.49
C ARG A 226 -12.11 -15.46 20.64
N TYR A 227 -12.75 -15.32 21.80
CA TYR A 227 -13.67 -14.20 22.04
C TYR A 227 -12.97 -12.83 21.97
N ALA A 228 -11.74 -12.74 22.46
CA ALA A 228 -10.96 -11.49 22.41
C ALA A 228 -10.54 -11.10 20.98
N LEU A 229 -10.27 -12.08 20.11
CA LEU A 229 -9.96 -11.87 18.69
C LEU A 229 -11.22 -11.56 17.87
N ASP A 230 -12.29 -12.32 18.12
CA ASP A 230 -13.54 -12.25 17.33
C ASP A 230 -14.33 -10.96 17.64
N GLY A 231 -14.28 -10.48 18.89
CA GLY A 231 -14.95 -9.26 19.30
C GLY A 231 -16.45 -9.29 18.94
N THR A 232 -16.91 -8.26 18.21
CA THR A 232 -18.31 -8.12 17.74
C THR A 232 -18.52 -8.45 16.26
N GLN A 233 -17.47 -8.46 15.42
CA GLN A 233 -17.49 -9.02 14.05
C GLN A 233 -16.09 -8.95 13.40
N VAL A 234 -15.49 -10.10 13.07
CA VAL A 234 -14.23 -10.13 12.32
C VAL A 234 -14.47 -9.82 10.85
N ARG A 235 -13.68 -8.90 10.31
CA ARG A 235 -13.69 -8.54 8.89
C ARG A 235 -12.89 -9.56 8.08
N LYS A 236 -13.32 -9.80 6.86
CA LYS A 236 -12.56 -10.54 5.84
C LYS A 236 -11.41 -9.65 5.34
N ILE A 237 -10.23 -10.23 5.17
CA ILE A 237 -9.11 -9.52 4.55
C ILE A 237 -9.34 -9.49 3.03
N ASP A 238 -9.20 -8.31 2.41
CA ASP A 238 -9.14 -8.20 0.96
C ASP A 238 -7.75 -8.61 0.48
N LEU A 239 -7.64 -9.84 -0.02
CA LEU A 239 -6.38 -10.45 -0.43
C LEU A 239 -6.14 -10.28 -1.92
N ARG A 240 -4.92 -9.85 -2.26
CA ARG A 240 -4.41 -9.94 -3.63
C ARG A 240 -3.85 -11.31 -3.95
N ASN A 241 -3.73 -11.62 -5.24
CA ASN A 241 -3.26 -12.92 -5.69
C ASN A 241 -1.81 -13.20 -5.24
N GLU A 242 -0.98 -12.16 -5.18
CA GLU A 242 0.40 -12.19 -4.72
C GLU A 242 0.51 -12.68 -3.26
N GLN A 243 -0.50 -12.40 -2.42
CA GLN A 243 -0.52 -12.79 -1.00
C GLN A 243 -0.89 -14.26 -0.80
N LYS A 244 -1.62 -14.87 -1.74
CA LYS A 244 -2.14 -16.25 -1.61
C LYS A 244 -1.02 -17.28 -1.47
N GLY A 245 0.09 -17.11 -2.19
CA GLY A 245 1.25 -17.98 -2.10
C GLY A 245 1.88 -17.97 -0.69
N TYR A 246 2.02 -16.79 -0.09
CA TYR A 246 2.55 -16.64 1.26
C TYR A 246 1.58 -17.17 2.33
N LEU A 247 0.26 -16.98 2.18
CA LEU A 247 -0.72 -17.60 3.07
C LEU A 247 -0.75 -19.11 2.95
N ALA A 248 -0.58 -19.66 1.75
CA ALA A 248 -0.45 -21.10 1.57
C ALA A 248 0.77 -21.65 2.31
N TYR A 249 1.89 -20.92 2.29
CA TYR A 249 3.06 -21.23 3.12
C TYR A 249 2.70 -21.20 4.62
N HIS A 250 2.12 -20.10 5.09
CA HIS A 250 1.72 -19.95 6.51
C HIS A 250 0.81 -21.10 6.97
N ARG A 251 -0.23 -21.44 6.20
CA ARG A 251 -1.15 -22.53 6.51
C ARG A 251 -0.46 -23.89 6.59
N ARG A 252 0.60 -24.10 5.80
CA ARG A 252 1.33 -25.36 5.72
C ARG A 252 2.39 -25.52 6.81
N TYR A 253 3.11 -24.46 7.15
CA TYR A 253 4.32 -24.54 7.97
C TYR A 253 4.21 -23.84 9.33
N VAL A 254 3.27 -22.90 9.50
CA VAL A 254 3.13 -22.11 10.72
C VAL A 254 1.82 -22.45 11.45
N TRP A 255 0.71 -22.53 10.72
CA TRP A 255 -0.61 -22.75 11.30
C TRP A 255 -0.78 -24.15 11.92
N LYS A 256 -1.25 -24.18 13.17
CA LYS A 256 -1.48 -25.40 13.95
C LYS A 256 -2.89 -25.93 13.66
N HIS A 257 -3.02 -26.89 12.76
CA HIS A 257 -4.30 -27.37 12.24
C HIS A 257 -4.78 -28.71 12.83
N VAL A 258 -3.98 -29.37 13.67
CA VAL A 258 -4.30 -30.59 14.43
C VAL A 258 -3.71 -30.51 15.81
#